data_AF-A0A135P7A0-F1
#
_entry.id   AF-A0A135P7A0-F1
#
_cell.length_a   1.000
_cell.length_b   1.000
_cell.length_c   1.000
_cell.angle_alpha   90.00
_cell.angle_beta   90.00
_cell.angle_gamma   90.00
#
_symmetry.space_group_name_H-M   'P 1'
#
loop_
_entity.id
_entity.type
_entity.pdbx_description
1 polymer ?
#
loop_
_entity_poly.entity_id
_entity_poly.type
_entity_poly.pdbx_seq_one_letter_code
_entity_poly.pdbx_strand_id
1 'polypeptide(L)'
;MARRRLLKDQDHRKLVDIPVDEDSLIQHYSLSLADRLEIGLRRLNSKRLGLAIQLCMMRYPGRVLGAEEIPVRAMIKYVADQI
;
A
#
# COMPACT_ATOMS: atom_id res chain seq x y z
N MET A 1 26.90 -7.00 15.19
CA MET A 1 25.83 -6.38 16.00
C MET A 1 24.54 -7.17 15.77
N ALA A 2 24.02 -7.87 16.77
CA ALA A 2 22.78 -8.65 16.62
C ALA A 2 21.56 -7.72 16.69
N ARG A 3 20.70 -7.74 15.66
CA ARG A 3 19.47 -6.96 15.62
C ARG A 3 18.48 -7.54 16.63
N ARG A 4 18.33 -6.88 17.79
CA ARG A 4 17.35 -7.27 18.80
C ARG A 4 15.95 -6.88 18.31
N ARG A 5 15.09 -7.85 18.03
CA ARG A 5 13.68 -7.58 17.67
C ARG A 5 12.99 -7.07 18.94
N LEU A 6 12.64 -5.78 18.96
CA LEU A 6 12.01 -5.13 20.12
C LEU A 6 10.53 -5.50 20.27
N LEU A 7 9.88 -5.87 19.17
CA LEU A 7 8.46 -6.22 19.10
C LEU A 7 8.30 -7.74 18.99
N LYS A 8 7.26 -8.27 19.63
CA LYS A 8 6.79 -9.63 19.36
C LYS A 8 6.27 -9.68 17.92
N ASP A 9 6.39 -10.85 17.28
CA ASP A 9 6.00 -11.01 15.87
C ASP A 9 4.54 -10.62 15.59
N GLN A 10 3.66 -10.78 16.58
CA GLN A 10 2.24 -10.42 16.48
C GLN A 10 2.03 -8.89 16.46
N ASP A 11 2.79 -8.16 17.28
CA ASP A 11 2.73 -6.70 17.35
C ASP A 11 3.36 -6.07 16.11
N HIS A 12 4.42 -6.69 15.58
CA HIS A 12 5.01 -6.30 14.31
C HIS A 12 4.08 -6.52 13.12
N ARG A 13 3.32 -7.62 13.09
CA ARG A 13 2.32 -7.87 12.04
C ARG A 13 1.24 -6.79 12.06
N LYS A 14 0.64 -6.50 13.22
CA LYS A 14 -0.36 -5.43 13.35
C LYS A 14 0.12 -4.06 12.88
N LEU A 15 1.41 -3.74 13.03
CA LEU A 15 1.98 -2.46 12.60
C LEU A 15 2.31 -2.40 11.10
N VAL A 16 2.48 -3.54 10.44
CA VAL A 16 3.12 -3.61 9.11
C VAL A 16 2.27 -4.38 8.09
N ASP A 17 1.11 -4.85 8.53
CA ASP A 17 0.12 -5.52 7.69
C ASP A 17 -0.68 -4.51 6.86
N ILE A 18 -1.15 -5.00 5.72
CA ILE A 18 -1.95 -4.23 4.78
C ILE A 18 -3.38 -4.17 5.34
N PRO A 19 -4.00 -2.98 5.45
CA PRO A 19 -5.37 -2.85 5.89
C PRO A 19 -6.32 -3.58 4.92
N VAL A 20 -7.38 -4.16 5.49
CA VAL A 20 -8.36 -4.98 4.75
C VAL A 20 -9.79 -4.50 4.95
N ASP A 21 -10.02 -3.75 6.02
CA ASP A 21 -11.26 -3.07 6.37
C ASP A 21 -11.39 -1.75 5.60
N GLU A 22 -12.62 -1.42 5.24
CA GLU A 22 -12.93 -0.27 4.41
C GLU A 22 -12.52 1.05 5.06
N ASP A 23 -12.77 1.23 6.36
CA ASP A 23 -12.44 2.45 7.09
C ASP A 23 -10.92 2.73 7.06
N SER A 24 -10.09 1.72 7.33
CA SER A 24 -8.63 1.88 7.26
C SER A 24 -8.14 2.12 5.82
N LEU A 25 -8.78 1.49 4.82
CA LEU A 25 -8.48 1.75 3.41
C LEU A 25 -8.82 3.20 3.02
N ILE A 26 -9.95 3.73 3.48
CA ILE A 26 -10.34 5.12 3.28
C ILE A 26 -9.32 6.06 3.95
N GLN A 27 -8.95 5.76 5.20
CA GLN A 27 -8.05 6.60 5.97
C GLN A 27 -6.64 6.66 5.36
N HIS A 28 -6.12 5.54 4.87
CA HIS A 28 -4.71 5.43 4.49
C HIS A 28 -4.47 5.42 2.98
N TYR A 29 -5.38 4.84 2.19
CA TYR A 29 -5.18 4.54 0.77
C TYR A 29 -6.06 5.36 -0.18
N SER A 30 -6.65 6.45 0.31
CA SER A 30 -7.30 7.43 -0.55
C SER A 30 -6.25 8.24 -1.33
N LEU A 31 -6.39 8.27 -2.65
CA LEU A 31 -5.53 9.00 -3.57
C LEU A 31 -6.01 10.44 -3.70
N SER A 32 -5.10 11.38 -3.50
CA SER A 32 -5.35 12.79 -3.77
C SER A 32 -5.40 13.06 -5.29
N LEU A 33 -5.79 14.28 -5.66
CA LEU A 33 -5.71 14.70 -7.06
C LEU A 33 -4.26 14.68 -7.58
N ALA A 34 -3.30 15.10 -6.76
CA ALA A 34 -1.89 15.09 -7.13
C ALA A 34 -1.38 13.66 -7.36
N ASP A 35 -1.77 12.71 -6.50
CA ASP A 35 -1.44 11.30 -6.66
C ASP A 35 -1.95 10.78 -8.01
N ARG A 36 -3.22 11.06 -8.35
CA ARG A 36 -3.83 10.63 -9.62
C ARG A 36 -3.14 11.22 -10.84
N LEU A 37 -2.72 12.49 -10.79
CA LEU A 37 -2.00 13.13 -11.89
C LEU A 37 -0.65 12.44 -12.14
N GLU A 38 0.12 12.19 -11.08
CA GLU A 38 1.39 11.46 -11.16
C GLU A 38 1.23 10.02 -11.65
N ILE A 39 0.20 9.32 -11.16
CA ILE A 39 -0.14 7.97 -11.61
C ILE A 39 -0.49 7.98 -13.10
N GLY A 40 -1.27 8.97 -13.55
CA GLY A 40 -1.74 9.12 -14.92
C GLY A 40 -0.61 9.26 -15.96
N LEU A 41 0.57 9.72 -15.55
CA LEU A 41 1.76 9.82 -16.41
C LEU A 41 2.26 8.46 -16.92
N ARG A 42 1.84 7.34 -16.30
CA ARG A 42 2.22 6.00 -16.75
C ARG A 42 1.34 5.53 -17.91
N ARG A 43 1.97 4.96 -18.95
CA ARG A 43 1.31 4.55 -20.20
C ARG A 43 0.43 3.30 -20.07
N LEU A 44 0.78 2.35 -19.21
CA LEU A 44 0.06 1.07 -19.07
C LEU A 44 -0.74 1.05 -17.77
N ASN A 45 -1.98 0.56 -17.84
CA ASN A 45 -2.86 0.42 -16.67
C ASN A 45 -2.21 -0.41 -15.55
N SER A 46 -1.47 -1.46 -15.90
CA SER A 46 -0.70 -2.26 -14.93
C SER A 46 0.40 -1.45 -14.23
N LYS A 47 1.04 -0.51 -14.94
CA LYS A 47 2.05 0.39 -14.37
C LYS A 47 1.43 1.48 -13.50
N ARG A 48 0.23 1.95 -13.85
CA ARG A 48 -0.56 2.88 -13.02
C ARG A 48 -0.93 2.24 -11.69
N LEU A 49 -1.53 1.06 -11.74
CA LEU A 49 -1.93 0.32 -10.53
C LEU A 49 -0.72 -0.05 -9.66
N GLY A 50 0.36 -0.55 -10.26
CA GLY A 50 1.58 -0.87 -9.50
C GLY A 50 2.18 0.34 -8.79
N LEU A 51 2.20 1.51 -9.46
CA LEU A 51 2.65 2.75 -8.83
C LEU A 51 1.70 3.20 -7.72
N ALA A 52 0.38 3.15 -7.94
CA ALA A 52 -0.61 3.54 -6.95
C ALA A 52 -0.52 2.68 -5.68
N ILE A 53 -0.42 1.36 -5.83
CA ILE A 53 -0.22 0.42 -4.73
C ILE A 53 1.07 0.73 -3.98
N GLN A 54 2.17 0.95 -4.70
CA GLN A 54 3.47 1.26 -4.10
C GLN A 54 3.44 2.58 -3.30
N LEU A 55 2.79 3.62 -3.83
CA LEU A 55 2.60 4.90 -3.13
C LEU A 55 1.80 4.71 -1.84
N CYS A 56 0.70 3.95 -1.90
CA CYS A 56 -0.10 3.63 -0.72
C CYS A 56 0.73 2.92 0.36
N MET A 57 1.47 1.87 -0.01
CA MET A 57 2.32 1.09 0.91
C MET A 57 3.40 1.96 1.60
N MET A 58 3.98 2.89 0.84
CA MET A 58 4.99 3.82 1.37
C MET A 58 4.39 4.87 2.32
N ARG A 59 3.11 5.21 2.18
CA ARG A 59 2.39 6.12 3.09
C ARG A 59 1.97 5.39 4.37
N TYR A 60 1.44 4.18 4.22
CA TYR A 60 1.07 3.28 5.30
C TYR A 60 1.19 1.84 4.78
N PRO A 61 1.80 0.91 5.51
CA PRO A 61 2.39 1.06 6.84
C PRO A 61 3.79 1.72 6.83
N GLY A 62 4.22 2.35 5.73
CA GLY A 62 5.50 3.05 5.68
C GLY A 62 6.64 2.20 5.14
N ARG A 63 6.34 1.27 4.23
CA ARG A 63 7.34 0.38 3.62
C ARG A 63 7.06 0.13 2.15
N VAL A 64 8.07 -0.42 1.48
CA VAL A 64 7.95 -0.87 0.09
C VAL A 64 7.23 -2.22 0.04
N LEU A 65 6.42 -2.42 -1.01
CA LEU A 65 5.88 -3.74 -1.34
C LEU A 65 7.03 -4.66 -1.77
N GLY A 66 7.11 -5.86 -1.18
CA GLY A 66 8.10 -6.85 -1.59
C GLY A 66 7.91 -7.29 -3.05
N ALA A 67 8.99 -7.69 -3.73
CA ALA A 67 8.94 -8.08 -5.14
C ALA A 67 7.96 -9.25 -5.42
N GLU A 68 7.87 -10.20 -4.48
CA GLU A 68 6.98 -11.36 -4.54
C GLU A 68 5.78 -11.24 -3.58
N GLU A 69 5.60 -10.07 -2.98
CA GLU A 69 4.49 -9.83 -2.06
C GLU A 69 3.24 -9.47 -2.85
N ILE A 70 2.17 -10.21 -2.61
CA ILE A 70 0.87 -9.96 -3.24
C ILE A 70 0.01 -9.18 -2.24
N PRO A 71 -0.36 -7.92 -2.55
CA PRO A 71 -1.26 -7.16 -1.70
C PRO A 71 -2.62 -7.85 -1.57
N VAL A 72 -3.31 -7.61 -0.47
CA VAL A 72 -4.63 -8.18 -0.24
C VAL A 72 -5.63 -7.65 -1.29
N ARG A 73 -6.51 -8.53 -1.79
CA ARG A 73 -7.46 -8.20 -2.87
C ARG A 73 -8.33 -6.97 -2.57
N ALA A 74 -8.73 -6.78 -1.31
CA ALA A 74 -9.52 -5.61 -0.89
C ALA A 74 -8.78 -4.30 -1.18
N MET A 75 -7.49 -4.24 -0.81
CA MET A 75 -6.60 -3.11 -1.08
C MET A 75 -6.42 -2.87 -2.58
N ILE A 76 -6.17 -3.93 -3.36
CA ILE A 76 -6.01 -3.81 -4.81
C ILE A 76 -7.27 -3.23 -5.45
N LYS A 77 -8.44 -3.75 -5.07
CA LYS A 77 -9.72 -3.28 -5.59
C LYS A 77 -9.96 -1.80 -5.23
N TYR A 78 -9.78 -1.46 -3.96
CA TYR A 78 -9.99 -0.09 -3.47
C TYR A 78 -9.10 0.94 -4.18
N VAL A 79 -7.83 0.61 -4.43
CA VAL A 79 -6.90 1.49 -5.14
C VAL A 79 -7.22 1.54 -6.64
N ALA A 80 -7.60 0.40 -7.25
CA ALA A 80 -7.94 0.34 -8.67
C ALA A 80 -9.19 1.16 -9.01
N ASP A 81 -10.17 1.22 -8.11
CA ASP A 81 -11.41 1.98 -8.30
C ASP A 81 -11.18 3.52 -8.28
N GLN A 82 -9.95 3.98 -7.98
CA GLN A 82 -9.58 5.41 -7.89
C GLN A 82 -8.71 5.93 -9.04
N ILE A 83 -8.27 5.09 -9.99
CA ILE A 83 -7.25 5.44 -11.01
C ILE A 83 -7.73 5.30 -12.46
#